data_AF-A0A844EBT8-F1
#
_entry.id   AF-A0A844EBT8-F1
#
_cell.length_a   1.000
_cell.length_b   1.000
_cell.length_c   1.000
_cell.angle_alpha   90.00
_cell.angle_beta   90.00
_cell.angle_gamma   90.00
#
_symmetry.space_group_name_H-M   'P 1'
#
loop_
_entity.id
_entity.type
_entity.pdbx_description
1 polymer ?
#
loop_
_entity_poly.entity_id
_entity_poly.type
_entity_poly.pdbx_seq_one_letter_code
_entity_poly.pdbx_strand_id
1 'polypeptide(L)' 'MGLKFESGMLRSYFIAGTQDIKDPTKTLQEVAKQAMEAGITAFQYREKGPGSLSGEKRDQLAADLRDMCADYEIP' A
#
# COMPACT_ATOMS: atom_id res chain seq x y z
N MET A 1 -2.19 -20.00 3.99
CA MET A 1 -2.30 -20.30 2.53
C MET A 1 -1.59 -19.17 1.82
N GLY A 2 -0.58 -19.45 0.98
CA GLY A 2 0.13 -18.41 0.25
C GLY A 2 -0.72 -17.88 -0.91
N LEU A 3 -0.61 -16.59 -1.20
CA LEU A 3 -1.31 -15.96 -2.31
C LEU A 3 -0.75 -16.53 -3.63
N LYS A 4 -1.62 -17.08 -4.49
CA LYS A 4 -1.19 -17.66 -5.77
C LYS A 4 -0.94 -16.53 -6.76
N PHE A 5 0.27 -16.47 -7.30
CA PHE A 5 0.62 -15.46 -8.29
C PHE A 5 -0.21 -15.65 -9.58
N GLU A 6 -0.81 -14.57 -10.05
CA GLU A 6 -1.46 -14.46 -11.35
C GLU A 6 -0.87 -13.24 -12.07
N SER A 7 -0.51 -13.38 -13.35
CA SER A 7 0.19 -12.31 -14.10
C SER A 7 -0.62 -11.01 -14.18
N GLY A 8 -1.95 -11.10 -14.10
CA GLY A 8 -2.86 -9.96 -14.05
C GLY A 8 -2.61 -9.02 -12.87
N MET A 9 -2.03 -9.50 -11.76
CA MET A 9 -1.65 -8.68 -10.60
C MET A 9 -0.64 -7.59 -10.97
N LEU A 10 0.19 -7.85 -11.99
CA LEU A 10 1.22 -6.90 -12.44
C LEU A 10 0.68 -5.84 -13.40
N ARG A 11 -0.58 -5.92 -13.83
CA ARG A 11 -1.17 -4.98 -14.81
C ARG A 11 -1.13 -3.54 -14.32
N SER A 12 -1.43 -3.31 -13.05
CA SER A 12 -1.41 -2.01 -12.38
C SER A 12 -0.96 -2.21 -10.93
N TYR A 13 0.35 -2.46 -10.75
CA TYR A 13 0.94 -2.74 -9.45
C TYR A 13 1.44 -1.45 -8.78
N PHE A 14 0.71 -0.96 -7.78
CA PHE A 14 1.06 0.25 -7.07
C PHE A 14 2.04 -0.04 -5.91
N ILE A 15 3.15 0.70 -5.85
CA ILE A 15 4.19 0.53 -4.83
C ILE A 15 4.42 1.87 -4.17
N ALA A 16 4.22 1.97 -2.85
CA ALA A 16 4.38 3.22 -2.12
C ALA A 16 4.68 3.01 -0.63
N GLY A 17 5.40 3.97 -0.04
CA GLY A 17 5.54 4.15 1.41
C GLY A 17 5.27 5.60 1.82
N THR A 18 5.36 5.90 3.10
CA THR A 18 5.06 7.26 3.59
C THR A 18 6.04 8.29 3.05
N GLN A 19 7.29 7.90 2.80
CA GLN A 19 8.31 8.78 2.23
C GLN A 19 7.99 9.26 0.80
N ASP A 20 7.08 8.58 0.10
CA ASP A 20 6.68 8.92 -1.26
C ASP A 20 5.56 9.98 -1.28
N ILE A 21 4.91 10.22 -0.14
CA ILE A 21 3.82 11.20 0.01
C ILE A 21 4.41 12.57 0.34
N LYS A 22 4.56 13.41 -0.70
CA LYS A 22 5.17 14.75 -0.57
C LYS A 22 4.19 15.84 -0.12
N ASP A 23 2.89 15.59 -0.29
CA ASP A 23 1.84 16.51 0.13
C ASP A 23 1.55 16.30 1.63
N PRO A 24 1.84 17.28 2.50
CA PRO A 24 1.65 17.14 3.94
C PRO A 24 0.17 17.07 4.36
N THR A 25 -0.77 17.36 3.43
CA THR A 25 -2.21 17.27 3.68
C THR A 25 -2.79 15.89 3.41
N LYS A 26 -1.98 14.96 2.86
CA LYS A 26 -2.41 13.60 2.51
C LYS A 26 -1.63 12.56 3.30
N THR A 27 -2.31 11.45 3.57
CA THR A 27 -1.74 10.24 4.15
C THR A 27 -1.53 9.18 3.08
N LEU A 28 -0.66 8.20 3.37
CA LEU A 28 -0.48 7.03 2.50
C LEU A 28 -1.79 6.24 2.35
N GLN A 29 -2.57 6.10 3.42
CA GLN A 29 -3.86 5.41 3.39
C GLN A 29 -4.85 6.07 2.44
N GLU A 30 -4.96 7.40 2.45
CA GLU A 30 -5.84 8.14 1.52
C GLU A 30 -5.42 7.95 0.06
N VAL A 31 -4.11 8.00 -0.22
CA VAL A 31 -3.59 7.79 -1.57
C VAL A 31 -3.76 6.34 -2.02
N ALA A 32 -3.50 5.37 -1.15
CA ALA A 32 -3.71 3.96 -1.43
C ALA A 32 -5.19 3.67 -1.71
N LYS A 33 -6.11 4.21 -0.89
CA LYS A 33 -7.55 4.11 -1.11
C LYS A 33 -7.97 4.66 -2.47
N GLN A 34 -7.51 5.85 -2.84
CA GLN A 34 -7.79 6.43 -4.15
C GLN A 34 -7.28 5.54 -5.30
N ALA A 35 -6.11 4.93 -5.13
CA ALA A 35 -5.56 4.00 -6.11
C ALA A 35 -6.39 2.70 -6.21
N MET A 36 -6.85 2.16 -5.08
CA MET A 36 -7.76 1.00 -5.03
C MET A 36 -9.08 1.32 -5.75
N GLU A 37 -9.71 2.46 -5.44
CA GLU A 37 -10.94 2.92 -6.08
C GLU A 37 -10.78 3.19 -7.59
N ALA A 38 -9.56 3.52 -8.03
CA ALA A 38 -9.22 3.71 -9.44
C ALA A 38 -8.89 2.38 -10.18
N GLY A 39 -8.82 1.25 -9.48
CA GLY A 39 -8.66 -0.08 -10.09
C GLY A 39 -7.22 -0.56 -10.27
N ILE A 40 -6.33 -0.30 -9.30
CA ILE A 40 -5.04 -1.02 -9.23
C ILE A 40 -5.27 -2.53 -9.03
N THR A 41 -4.31 -3.34 -9.45
CA THR A 41 -4.42 -4.81 -9.41
C THR A 41 -3.58 -5.48 -8.33
N ALA A 42 -2.69 -4.73 -7.68
CA ALA A 42 -1.87 -5.15 -6.55
C ALA A 42 -1.32 -3.92 -5.82
N PHE A 43 -0.99 -4.05 -4.54
CA PHE A 43 -0.36 -3.01 -3.75
C PHE A 43 0.85 -3.54 -2.97
N GLN A 44 1.95 -2.77 -2.97
CA GLN A 44 3.13 -3.08 -2.16
C GLN A 44 3.46 -1.91 -1.24
N TYR A 45 3.35 -2.16 0.05
CA TYR A 45 3.85 -1.25 1.06
C TYR A 45 5.38 -1.28 1.12
N ARG A 46 6.03 -0.18 0.69
CA ARG A 46 7.50 -0.06 0.63
C ARG A 46 7.98 1.03 1.57
N GLU A 47 8.19 0.66 2.84
CA GLU A 47 8.64 1.58 3.88
C GLU A 47 10.15 1.46 4.12
N LYS A 48 10.98 2.14 3.32
CA LYS A 48 12.44 2.09 3.42
C LYS A 48 13.09 3.40 2.97
N GLY A 49 14.14 3.81 3.68
CA GLY A 49 14.99 4.94 3.34
C GLY A 49 14.84 6.11 4.32
N PRO A 50 15.49 7.26 4.03
CA PRO A 50 15.36 8.46 4.84
C PRO A 50 13.91 8.95 4.91
N GLY A 51 13.43 9.28 6.11
CA GLY A 51 12.07 9.79 6.33
C GLY A 51 10.98 8.72 6.45
N SER A 52 11.31 7.44 6.25
CA SER A 52 10.37 6.32 6.43
C SER A 52 10.08 6.03 7.91
N LEU A 53 8.90 5.47 8.18
CA LEU A 53 8.53 4.97 9.50
C LEU A 53 9.40 3.78 9.92
N SER A 54 9.49 3.58 11.23
CA SER A 54 10.19 2.45 11.86
C SER A 54 9.46 1.97 13.12
N GLY A 55 9.81 0.77 13.57
CA GLY A 55 9.21 0.14 14.76
C GLY A 55 7.69 -0.03 14.63
N GLU A 56 6.99 0.11 15.76
CA GLU A 56 5.54 -0.09 15.86
C GLU A 56 4.74 0.79 14.89
N LYS A 57 5.19 2.02 14.58
CA LYS A 57 4.46 2.89 13.65
C LYS A 57 4.41 2.32 12.23
N ARG A 58 5.51 1.71 11.79
CA ARG A 58 5.55 1.01 10.49
C ARG A 58 4.64 -0.21 10.51
N ASP A 59 4.70 -0.98 11.59
CA ASP A 59 3.98 -2.25 11.68
C ASP A 59 2.46 -2.04 11.79
N GLN A 60 2.03 -1.01 12.52
CA GLN A 60 0.62 -0.59 12.58
C GLN A 60 0.13 -0.14 11.20
N LEU A 61 0.88 0.73 10.52
CA LEU A 61 0.50 1.18 9.18
C LEU A 61 0.44 0.03 8.17
N ALA A 62 1.36 -0.94 8.27
CA ALA A 62 1.33 -2.13 7.45
C ALA A 62 0.07 -2.98 7.68
N ALA A 63 -0.36 -3.11 8.94
CA ALA A 63 -1.60 -3.81 9.28
C ALA A 63 -2.83 -3.09 8.71
N ASP A 64 -2.93 -1.78 8.91
CA ASP A 64 -4.03 -0.96 8.39
C ASP A 64 -4.14 -1.07 6.87
N LEU A 65 -3.02 -0.93 6.15
CA LEU A 65 -2.99 -1.04 4.69
C LEU A 65 -3.36 -2.45 4.20
N ARG A 66 -2.95 -3.49 4.93
CA ARG A 66 -3.30 -4.88 4.59
C ARG A 66 -4.79 -5.13 4.73
N ASP A 67 -5.41 -4.60 5.79
CA ASP A 67 -6.84 -4.75 6.03
C ASP A 67 -7.63 -3.98 4.95
N MET A 68 -7.18 -2.78 4.57
CA MET A 68 -7.74 -2.05 3.42
C MET A 68 -7.60 -2.84 2.11
N CYS A 69 -6.43 -3.42 1.82
CA CYS A 69 -6.24 -4.27 0.64
C CYS A 69 -7.24 -5.43 0.60
N ALA A 70 -7.50 -6.07 1.74
CA ALA A 70 -8.47 -7.16 1.83
C ALA A 70 -9.90 -6.70 1.52
N ASP A 71 -10.31 -5.52 1.97
CA ASP A 71 -11.63 -4.95 1.69
C ASP A 71 -11.88 -4.70 0.19
N TYR A 72 -10.82 -4.43 -0.58
CA TYR A 72 -10.87 -4.20 -2.03
C TYR A 72 -10.44 -5.42 -2.86
N GLU A 73 -10.20 -6.57 -2.23
CA GLU A 73 -9.72 -7.80 -2.88
C GLU A 73 -8.39 -7.62 -3.66
N ILE A 74 -7.53 -6.71 -3.17
CA ILE A 74 -6.23 -6.39 -3.77
C ILE A 74 -5.13 -7.15 -3.03
N PRO A 75 -4.24 -7.87 -3.74
CA PRO A 75 -3.10 -8.54 -3.14
C PRO A 75 -1.94 -7.60 -2.81
#